data_AF-A0A9D9BFX7-F1
#
_entry.id   AF-A0A9D9BFX7-F1
#
_cell.length_a   1.000
_cell.length_b   1.000
_cell.length_c   1.000
_cell.angle_alpha   90.00
_cell.angle_beta   90.00
_cell.angle_gamma   90.00
#
_symmetry.space_group_name_H-M   'P 1'
#
loop_
_entity.id
_entity.type
_entity.pdbx_description
1 polymer ?
#
loop_
_entity_poly.entity_id
_entity_poly.type
_entity_poly.pdbx_seq_one_letter_code
_entity_poly.pdbx_strand_id
1 'polypeptide(L)'
;MAREDPQLKLRLPEELKNRIASAAKKSGRSMNAEIVSRLETSIGFEDEYGTLEEVMQETWKDIEELKAKVSEHDQHLFPNRYDWD
;
A
#
# COMPACT_ATOMS: atom_id res chain seq x y z
N MET A 1 -9.58 35.79 5.59
CA MET A 1 -9.00 35.28 6.84
C MET A 1 -8.30 33.98 6.49
N ALA A 2 -6.96 33.99 6.47
CA ALA A 2 -6.19 32.80 6.15
C ALA A 2 -6.46 31.76 7.23
N ARG A 3 -7.04 30.62 6.83
CA ARG A 3 -7.04 29.42 7.67
C ARG A 3 -5.61 28.91 7.63
N GLU A 4 -4.79 29.30 8.60
CA GLU A 4 -3.51 28.63 8.80
C GLU A 4 -3.81 27.23 9.31
N ASP A 5 -3.36 26.22 8.58
CA ASP A 5 -3.49 24.83 9.01
C ASP A 5 -2.90 24.65 10.43
N PRO A 6 -3.53 23.82 11.28
CA PRO A 6 -3.09 23.65 12.66
C PRO A 6 -1.64 23.14 12.72
N GLN A 7 -0.77 23.90 13.38
CA GLN A 7 0.64 23.53 13.55
C GLN A 7 0.81 22.55 14.72
N LEU A 8 1.30 21.35 14.43
CA LEU A 8 1.61 20.34 15.44
C LEU A 8 3.08 20.38 15.85
N LYS A 9 3.34 20.42 17.17
CA LYS A 9 4.70 20.31 17.74
C LYS A 9 5.00 18.84 18.05
N LEU A 10 5.67 18.15 17.14
CA LEU A 10 6.04 16.74 17.28
C LEU A 10 7.38 16.58 18.01
N ARG A 11 7.44 15.65 18.96
CA ARG A 11 8.70 15.17 19.56
C ARG A 11 9.15 13.92 18.83
N LEU A 12 10.13 14.07 17.95
CA LEU A 12 10.69 12.96 17.17
C LEU A 12 11.99 12.46 17.81
N PRO A 13 12.16 11.13 17.97
CA PRO A 13 13.46 10.55 18.26
C PRO A 13 14.50 10.99 17.21
N GLU A 14 15.75 11.15 17.62
CA GLU A 14 16.81 11.68 16.75
C GLU A 14 17.01 10.83 15.48
N GLU A 15 16.99 9.50 15.63
CA GLU A 15 17.09 8.57 14.51
C GLU A 15 15.96 8.80 13.48
N LEU A 16 14.72 8.93 13.95
CA LEU A 16 13.56 9.14 13.07
C LEU A 16 13.67 10.49 12.34
N LYS A 17 14.08 11.54 13.05
CA LYS A 17 14.31 12.86 12.45
C LYS A 17 15.36 12.79 11.33
N ASN A 18 16.47 12.08 11.56
CA ASN A 18 17.54 11.92 10.57
C ASN A 18 17.08 11.13 9.34
N ARG A 19 16.28 10.07 9.54
CA ARG A 19 15.69 9.30 8.44
C ARG A 19 14.76 10.16 7.57
N ILE A 20 13.89 10.95 8.19
CA ILE A 20 12.99 11.86 7.46
C ILE A 20 13.79 12.94 6.72
N ALA A 21 14.83 13.50 7.35
CA ALA A 21 15.70 14.49 6.72
C ALA A 21 16.37 13.94 5.45
N SER A 22 16.90 12.71 5.52
CA SER A 22 17.50 12.05 4.35
C SER A 22 16.46 11.80 3.26
N ALA A 23 15.25 11.40 3.63
CA ALA A 23 14.19 11.15 2.66
C ALA A 23 13.72 12.43 1.98
N ALA A 24 13.53 13.52 2.73
CA ALA A 24 13.19 14.85 2.22
C ALA A 24 14.24 15.34 1.21
N LYS A 25 15.53 15.14 1.52
CA LYS A 25 16.63 15.48 0.58
C LYS A 25 16.55 14.66 -0.71
N LYS A 26 16.23 13.35 -0.62
CA LYS A 26 16.10 12.47 -1.79
C LYS A 26 14.87 12.81 -2.63
N SER A 27 13.78 13.21 -2.02
CA SER A 27 12.53 13.58 -2.69
C SER A 27 12.49 15.03 -3.17
N GLY A 28 13.48 15.85 -2.81
CA GLY A 28 13.52 17.28 -3.13
C GLY A 28 12.48 18.11 -2.37
N ARG A 29 11.94 17.59 -1.25
CA ARG A 29 10.91 18.24 -0.44
C ARG A 29 11.51 18.92 0.80
N SER A 30 10.79 19.88 1.36
CA SER A 30 11.08 20.37 2.71
C SER A 30 10.77 19.27 3.74
N MET A 31 11.35 19.38 4.94
CA MET A 31 11.09 18.43 6.02
C MET A 31 9.59 18.30 6.32
N ASN A 32 8.88 19.43 6.42
CA ASN A 32 7.44 19.43 6.69
C ASN A 32 6.65 18.82 5.53
N ALA A 33 6.96 19.18 4.28
CA ALA A 33 6.27 18.62 3.11
C ALA A 33 6.45 17.10 3.01
N GLU A 34 7.63 16.60 3.39
CA GLU A 34 7.90 15.18 3.41
C GLU A 34 7.19 14.45 4.56
N ILE A 35 7.05 15.08 5.74
CA ILE A 35 6.26 14.55 6.86
C ILE A 35 4.79 14.46 6.46
N VAL A 36 4.23 15.56 5.92
CA VAL A 36 2.84 15.62 5.47
C VAL A 36 2.58 14.56 4.41
N SER A 37 3.43 14.47 3.38
CA SER A 37 3.28 13.46 2.32
C SER A 37 3.26 12.02 2.86
N ARG A 38 4.07 11.70 3.87
CA ARG A 38 4.04 10.38 4.51
C ARG A 38 2.76 10.13 5.30
N LEU A 39 2.29 11.13 6.04
CA LEU A 39 1.06 11.01 6.82
C LEU A 39 -0.15 10.85 5.89
N GLU A 40 -0.24 11.67 4.84
CA GLU A 40 -1.28 11.57 3.82
C GLU A 40 -1.27 10.20 3.13
N THR A 41 -0.08 9.69 2.81
CA THR A 41 0.06 8.35 2.22
C THR A 41 -0.43 7.29 3.20
N SER A 42 -0.01 7.35 4.47
CA SER A 42 -0.40 6.37 5.50
C SER A 42 -1.91 6.34 5.72
N ILE A 43 -2.53 7.51 5.81
CA ILE A 43 -3.98 7.63 6.06
C ILE A 43 -4.77 7.27 4.79
N GLY A 44 -4.33 7.74 3.63
CA GLY A 44 -4.98 7.44 2.35
C GLY A 44 -5.00 5.94 2.03
N PHE A 45 -3.96 5.19 2.43
CA PHE A 45 -3.99 3.72 2.33
C PHE A 45 -5.11 3.09 3.15
N GLU A 46 -5.35 3.57 4.37
CA GLU A 46 -6.44 3.07 5.23
C GLU A 46 -7.82 3.40 4.64
N ASP A 47 -7.97 4.58 4.02
CA ASP A 47 -9.24 5.02 3.42
C ASP A 47 -9.57 4.31 2.09
N GLU A 48 -8.58 4.08 1.22
CA GLU A 48 -8.80 3.55 -0.13
C GLU A 48 -8.83 2.02 -0.19
N TYR A 49 -7.95 1.37 0.58
CA TYR A 49 -7.76 -0.08 0.51
C TYR A 49 -8.29 -0.81 1.76
N GLY A 50 -8.65 -0.08 2.82
CA GLY A 50 -8.98 -0.69 4.11
C GLY A 50 -7.72 -1.17 4.84
N THR A 51 -7.92 -1.90 5.93
CA THR A 51 -6.81 -2.49 6.68
C THR A 51 -6.02 -3.47 5.82
N LEU A 52 -4.73 -3.64 6.11
CA LEU A 52 -3.88 -4.61 5.41
C LEU A 52 -4.51 -6.02 5.42
N GLU A 53 -5.19 -6.39 6.50
CA GLU A 53 -5.87 -7.67 6.61
C GLU A 53 -7.02 -7.80 5.60
N GLU A 54 -7.87 -6.79 5.47
CA GLU A 54 -8.98 -6.76 4.50
C GLU A 54 -8.46 -6.86 3.06
N VAL A 55 -7.42 -6.09 2.71
CA VAL A 55 -6.76 -6.17 1.39
C VAL A 55 -6.23 -7.57 1.11
N MET A 56 -5.59 -8.20 2.10
CA MET A 56 -5.04 -9.54 1.96
C MET A 56 -6.12 -10.59 1.75
N GLN A 57 -7.27 -10.45 2.42
CA GLN A 57 -8.41 -11.36 2.24
C GLN A 57 -9.02 -11.24 0.84
N GLU A 58 -9.27 -10.00 0.38
CA GLU A 58 -9.80 -9.74 -0.97
C GLU A 58 -8.86 -10.27 -2.06
N THR A 59 -7.57 -9.94 -1.96
CA THR A 59 -6.57 -10.42 -2.94
C THR A 59 -6.39 -11.93 -2.93
N TRP A 60 -6.51 -12.59 -1.77
CA TRP A 60 -6.46 -14.05 -1.70
C TRP A 60 -7.64 -14.68 -2.46
N LYS A 61 -8.84 -14.16 -2.24
CA LYS A 61 -10.05 -14.61 -2.94
C LYS A 61 -9.91 -14.43 -4.46
N ASP A 62 -9.43 -13.27 -4.92
CA ASP A 62 -9.21 -13.02 -6.35
C ASP A 62 -8.21 -14.01 -6.97
N ILE A 63 -7.14 -14.35 -6.24
CA ILE A 63 -6.16 -15.34 -6.67
C ILE A 63 -6.79 -16.73 -6.80
N GLU A 64 -7.66 -17.13 -5.87
CA GLU A 64 -8.38 -18.41 -5.96
C GLU A 64 -9.32 -18.45 -7.16
N GLU A 65 -10.10 -17.38 -7.38
CA GLU A 65 -10.99 -17.28 -8.54
C GLU A 65 -10.22 -17.30 -9.87
N LEU A 66 -9.10 -16.58 -9.95
CA LEU A 66 -8.25 -16.59 -11.14
C LEU A 66 -7.64 -17.96 -11.40
N LYS A 67 -7.17 -18.65 -10.36
CA LYS A 67 -6.64 -20.02 -10.49
C LYS A 67 -7.72 -20.98 -10.99
N ALA A 68 -8.96 -20.87 -10.50
CA ALA A 68 -10.08 -21.68 -10.98
C ALA A 68 -10.35 -21.42 -12.47
N LYS A 69 -10.47 -20.15 -12.88
CA LYS A 69 -10.68 -19.77 -14.29
C LYS A 69 -9.55 -20.26 -15.21
N VAL A 70 -8.30 -20.17 -14.76
CA VAL A 70 -7.14 -20.69 -15.51
C VAL A 70 -7.21 -22.21 -15.63
N SER A 71 -7.56 -22.92 -14.55
CA SER A 71 -7.71 -24.38 -14.57
C SER A 71 -8.81 -24.83 -15.54
N GLU A 72 -9.97 -24.18 -15.51
CA GLU A 72 -11.08 -24.44 -16.42
C GLU A 72 -10.69 -24.19 -17.88
N HIS A 73 -10.03 -23.06 -18.14
CA HIS A 73 -9.53 -22.71 -19.47
C HIS A 73 -8.49 -23.73 -19.97
N ASP A 74 -7.56 -24.13 -19.11
CA ASP A 74 -6.54 -25.12 -19.44
C ASP A 74 -7.15 -26.50 -19.72
N GLN A 75 -8.16 -26.93 -18.98
CA GLN A 75 -8.91 -28.17 -19.26
C GLN A 75 -9.69 -28.10 -20.58
N HIS A 76 -10.23 -26.93 -20.93
CA HIS A 76 -10.93 -26.73 -22.20
C HIS A 76 -9.99 -26.83 -23.40
N LEU A 77 -8.81 -26.20 -23.32
CA LEU A 77 -7.82 -26.22 -24.41
C LEU A 77 -7.05 -27.54 -24.48
N PHE A 78 -6.81 -28.16 -23.32
CA PHE A 78 -6.03 -29.39 -23.18
C PHE A 78 -6.79 -30.35 -22.25
N PRO A 79 -7.72 -31.15 -22.79
CA PRO A 79 -8.44 -32.15 -22.02
C PRO A 79 -7.46 -33.08 -21.29
N ASN A 80 -7.72 -33.38 -20.02
CA ASN A 80 -6.92 -34.25 -19.15
C ASN A 80 -5.51 -33.72 -18.82
N ARG A 81 -5.20 -32.44 -19.06
CA ARG A 81 -3.89 -31.85 -18.73
C ARG A 81 -3.49 -31.98 -17.25
N TYR A 82 -4.48 -32.09 -16.36
CA TYR A 82 -4.27 -32.24 -14.92
C TYR A 82 -4.63 -33.63 -14.40
N ASP A 83 -4.99 -34.56 -15.28
CA ASP A 83 -5.17 -35.96 -14.92
C ASP A 83 -3.78 -36.58 -14.88
N TRP A 84 -3.14 -36.50 -13.72
CA TRP A 84 -1.92 -37.25 -13.45
C TRP A 84 -2.32 -38.64 -12.95
N ASP A 85 -2.12 -39.66 -13.79
CA ASP A 85 -1.93 -41.05 -13.35
C ASP A 85 -0.56 -41.20 -12.65
#